data_AF-A0A1C0BVJ4-F1
#
_entry.id   AF-A0A1C0BVJ4-F1
#
_cell.length_a   1.000
_cell.length_b   1.000
_cell.length_c   1.000
_cell.angle_alpha   90.00
_cell.angle_beta   90.00
_cell.angle_gamma   90.00
#
_symmetry.space_group_name_H-M   'P 1'
#
loop_
_entity.id
_entity.type
_entity.pdbx_description
1 polymer ?
#
loop_
_entity_poly.entity_id
_entity_poly.type
_entity_poly.pdbx_seq_one_letter_code
_entity_poly.pdbx_strand_id
1 'polypeptide(L)'
;MKRTSKNKQQEIFEEAVGFYEHGLVTFKGQKEGVLHFEVDGKQVVIHAETEEVLHCDCKDCTPYADCVHAVAALMYLGELQAEDEEEEDQEFVDPEIIDLVDETDYEFVKQFACAILHDSPELLEMFKQMRAERDEQLEDIAGTSFMHTLRVLFARYSNMDNGYYNVDGLLDDLDAIVDEEARDLQTEEQMISILDMMSVVHIYLQALDENYMERINMSYNHMLDYVRKFSRKLKGEDKDQLFAQLKEIVSEYMFGAYTHLAEDVFVEEFSEAKYLEDKIDVCYEKLNERNFLDDGEMSDLLYSRWMSSIVTLFLQAGHSLEYIKDRIEDEYDEVAARAILIEVGKYQKEYTFVREVLNDSMKLDQAHPYLVKKYEKELVKIKKMTETHLN
;
A
#
# COMPACT_ATOMS: atom_id res chain seq x y z
N MET A 1 27.44 37.13 16.30
CA MET A 1 26.03 37.34 15.95
C MET A 1 25.76 36.63 14.62
N LYS A 2 25.20 35.43 14.66
CA LYS A 2 24.67 34.69 13.50
C LYS A 2 23.14 34.73 13.61
N ARG A 3 22.52 35.79 13.09
CA ARG A 3 21.12 35.79 12.65
C ARG A 3 21.25 35.90 11.14
N THR A 4 20.91 34.89 10.32
CA THR A 4 20.75 35.04 8.85
C THR A 4 20.57 33.69 8.10
N SER A 5 19.68 32.78 8.50
CA SER A 5 19.17 31.80 7.50
C SER A 5 17.69 31.51 7.66
N LYS A 6 17.21 31.22 8.89
CA LYS A 6 15.77 31.04 9.15
C LYS A 6 14.90 32.25 8.76
N ASN A 7 15.42 33.48 8.89
CA ASN A 7 14.69 34.68 8.51
C ASN A 7 14.56 34.87 7.00
N LYS A 8 15.54 34.39 6.21
CA LYS A 8 15.62 34.68 4.77
C LYS A 8 14.64 33.82 3.97
N GLN A 9 14.45 32.56 4.37
CA GLN A 9 13.47 31.67 3.73
C GLN A 9 12.03 32.13 4.01
N GLN A 10 11.77 32.60 5.23
CA GLN A 10 10.47 33.17 5.59
C GLN A 10 10.18 34.46 4.80
N GLU A 11 11.17 35.35 4.66
CA GLU A 11 11.06 36.56 3.83
C GLU A 11 10.79 36.21 2.35
N ILE A 12 11.45 35.18 1.80
CA ILE A 12 11.23 34.72 0.42
C ILE A 12 9.81 34.18 0.22
N PHE A 13 9.30 33.41 1.19
CA PHE A 13 7.96 32.84 1.14
C PHE A 13 6.88 33.94 1.25
N GLU A 14 7.03 34.86 2.21
CA GLU A 14 6.10 35.99 2.39
C GLU A 14 6.05 36.89 1.13
N GLU A 15 7.19 37.13 0.47
CA GLU A 15 7.24 37.91 -0.77
C GLU A 15 6.66 37.13 -1.97
N ALA A 16 6.81 35.80 -2.00
CA ALA A 16 6.26 34.94 -3.05
C ALA A 16 4.73 34.85 -2.99
N VAL A 17 4.17 34.72 -1.78
CA VAL A 17 2.73 34.85 -1.51
C VAL A 17 2.24 36.19 -2.05
N GLY A 18 2.99 37.27 -1.81
CA GLY A 18 2.69 38.60 -2.35
C GLY A 18 2.60 38.62 -3.88
N PHE A 19 3.55 38.03 -4.60
CA PHE A 19 3.51 37.98 -6.07
C PHE A 19 2.34 37.16 -6.61
N TYR A 20 2.03 36.06 -5.94
CA TYR A 20 0.90 35.20 -6.27
C TYR A 20 -0.46 35.90 -6.03
N GLU A 21 -0.71 36.43 -4.82
CA GLU A 21 -1.96 37.12 -4.47
C GLU A 21 -2.22 38.39 -5.30
N HIS A 22 -1.17 39.06 -5.77
CA HIS A 22 -1.30 40.26 -6.62
C HIS A 22 -1.42 39.92 -8.12
N GLY A 23 -1.54 38.64 -8.48
CA GLY A 23 -1.72 38.19 -9.87
C GLY A 23 -0.50 38.47 -10.76
N LEU A 24 0.70 38.47 -10.17
CA LEU A 24 1.95 38.71 -10.90
C LEU A 24 2.58 37.42 -11.46
N VAL A 25 1.94 36.28 -11.22
CA VAL A 25 2.30 34.97 -11.81
C VAL A 25 1.40 34.71 -13.02
N THR A 26 1.98 34.30 -14.14
CA THR A 26 1.22 33.97 -15.36
C THR A 26 1.79 32.72 -16.00
N PHE A 27 0.94 31.72 -16.21
CA PHE A 27 1.28 30.55 -17.01
C PHE A 27 1.39 30.90 -18.50
N LYS A 28 2.51 30.52 -19.13
CA LYS A 28 2.81 30.80 -20.55
C LYS A 28 2.65 29.59 -21.46
N GLY A 29 2.48 28.39 -20.90
CA GLY A 29 2.25 27.15 -21.63
C GLY A 29 3.26 26.06 -21.31
N GLN A 30 2.99 24.87 -21.84
CA GLN A 30 3.81 23.67 -21.69
C GLN A 30 4.45 23.28 -23.03
N LYS A 31 5.72 22.86 -22.99
CA LYS A 31 6.41 22.31 -24.16
C LYS A 31 7.39 21.23 -23.73
N GLU A 32 7.33 20.06 -24.37
CA GLU A 32 8.31 18.97 -24.19
C GLU A 32 8.51 18.57 -22.70
N GLY A 33 7.42 18.48 -21.92
CA GLY A 33 7.48 18.10 -20.49
C GLY A 33 7.88 19.25 -19.55
N VAL A 34 7.97 20.48 -20.05
CA VAL A 34 8.42 21.64 -19.29
C VAL A 34 7.36 22.73 -19.29
N LEU A 35 7.07 23.26 -18.10
CA LEU A 35 6.13 24.34 -17.83
C LEU A 35 6.85 25.69 -17.81
N HIS A 36 6.27 26.68 -18.48
CA HIS A 36 6.81 28.03 -18.55
C HIS A 36 5.90 29.01 -17.83
N PHE A 37 6.47 29.78 -16.90
CA PHE A 37 5.79 30.83 -16.14
C PHE A 37 6.50 32.17 -16.31
N GLU A 38 5.75 33.25 -16.17
CA GLU A 38 6.29 34.58 -15.96
C GLU A 38 5.84 35.09 -14.60
N VAL A 39 6.79 35.46 -13.74
CA VAL A 39 6.54 36.01 -12.40
C VAL A 39 7.21 37.37 -12.29
N ASP A 40 6.44 38.44 -12.10
CA ASP A 40 6.94 39.83 -12.05
C ASP A 40 7.93 40.16 -13.21
N GLY A 41 7.58 39.70 -14.42
CA GLY A 41 8.40 39.89 -15.63
C GLY A 41 9.69 39.06 -15.68
N LYS A 42 9.87 38.06 -14.78
CA LYS A 42 10.94 37.05 -14.84
C LYS A 42 10.41 35.74 -15.39
N GLN A 43 11.18 35.09 -16.25
CA GLN A 43 10.84 33.75 -16.74
C GLN A 43 11.23 32.71 -15.69
N VAL A 44 10.33 31.78 -15.43
CA VAL A 44 10.52 30.62 -14.57
C VAL A 44 10.13 29.38 -15.35
N VAL A 45 10.94 28.33 -15.24
CA VAL A 45 10.80 27.09 -15.99
C VAL A 45 10.81 25.94 -15.01
N ILE A 46 9.79 25.09 -15.05
CA ILE A 46 9.56 24.00 -14.09
C ILE A 46 9.35 22.70 -14.88
N HIS A 47 9.95 21.60 -14.42
CA HIS A 47 9.69 20.28 -14.99
C HIS A 47 8.29 19.81 -14.58
N ALA A 48 7.46 19.40 -15.55
CA ALA A 48 6.04 19.13 -15.30
C ALA A 48 5.80 17.92 -14.36
N GLU A 49 6.68 16.91 -14.40
CA GLU A 49 6.49 15.66 -13.64
C GLU A 49 7.18 15.66 -12.27
N THR A 50 8.28 16.42 -12.13
CA THR A 50 9.12 16.38 -10.92
C THR A 50 9.02 17.65 -10.11
N GLU A 51 8.31 18.65 -10.63
CA GLU A 51 8.19 20.01 -10.09
C GLU A 51 9.54 20.68 -9.83
N GLU A 52 10.62 20.15 -10.42
CA GLU A 52 11.95 20.71 -10.29
C GLU A 52 12.02 22.01 -11.08
N VAL A 53 12.39 23.10 -10.40
CA VAL A 53 12.59 24.39 -11.05
C VAL A 53 13.90 24.35 -11.83
N LEU A 54 13.77 24.11 -13.14
CA LEU A 54 14.89 24.01 -14.07
C LEU A 54 15.61 25.34 -14.27
N HIS A 55 14.87 26.45 -14.22
CA HIS A 55 15.44 27.78 -14.48
C HIS A 55 14.60 28.93 -13.93
N CYS A 56 15.26 29.99 -13.47
CA CYS A 56 14.66 31.31 -13.25
C CYS A 56 15.65 32.40 -13.66
N ASP A 57 15.17 33.41 -14.38
CA ASP A 57 15.95 34.53 -14.92
C ASP A 57 16.30 35.62 -13.87
N CYS A 58 15.93 35.42 -12.60
CA CYS A 58 16.26 36.37 -11.55
C CYS A 58 17.71 36.20 -11.06
N LYS A 59 18.33 37.29 -10.62
CA LYS A 59 19.75 37.29 -10.20
C LYS A 59 20.01 36.61 -8.87
N ASP A 60 18.94 36.42 -8.09
CA ASP A 60 18.99 35.87 -6.74
C ASP A 60 18.63 34.38 -6.70
N CYS A 61 18.38 33.76 -7.87
CA CYS A 61 18.15 32.32 -8.00
C CYS A 61 19.44 31.55 -7.70
N THR A 62 19.43 30.72 -6.66
CA THR A 62 20.53 29.80 -6.38
C THR A 62 20.38 28.50 -7.19
N PRO A 63 21.39 27.62 -7.21
CA PRO A 63 21.28 26.32 -7.87
C PRO A 63 20.16 25.42 -7.33
N TYR A 64 19.60 25.72 -6.16
CA TYR A 64 18.47 25.02 -5.55
C TYR A 64 17.12 25.71 -5.83
N ALA A 65 17.14 26.73 -6.69
CA ALA A 65 15.98 27.45 -7.16
C ALA A 65 15.06 28.03 -6.06
N ASP A 66 15.65 28.50 -4.97
CA ASP A 66 15.00 29.06 -3.79
C ASP A 66 14.64 30.56 -3.91
N CYS A 67 14.34 31.06 -5.11
CA CYS A 67 13.99 32.47 -5.30
C CYS A 67 12.49 32.73 -5.19
N VAL A 68 12.12 33.96 -4.85
CA VAL A 68 10.73 34.42 -4.71
C VAL A 68 9.88 34.08 -5.95
N HIS A 69 10.44 34.26 -7.15
CA HIS A 69 9.75 33.95 -8.41
C HIS A 69 9.50 32.46 -8.61
N ALA A 70 10.44 31.60 -8.21
CA ALA A 70 10.32 30.15 -8.33
C ALA A 70 9.27 29.60 -7.35
N VAL A 71 9.30 30.08 -6.11
CA VAL A 71 8.30 29.72 -5.09
C VAL A 71 6.91 30.17 -5.51
N ALA A 72 6.75 31.40 -6.02
CA ALA A 72 5.45 31.90 -6.50
C ALA A 72 4.93 31.13 -7.73
N ALA A 73 5.82 30.67 -8.62
CA ALA A 73 5.44 29.83 -9.76
C ALA A 73 5.00 28.41 -9.31
N LEU A 74 5.66 27.82 -8.31
CA LEU A 74 5.27 26.55 -7.71
C LEU A 74 3.92 26.64 -6.97
N MET A 75 3.66 27.75 -6.26
CA MET A 75 2.36 27.99 -5.63
C MET A 75 1.22 28.05 -6.67
N TYR A 76 1.44 28.75 -7.78
CA TYR A 76 0.47 28.81 -8.87
C TYR A 76 0.31 27.47 -9.59
N LEU A 77 1.38 26.67 -9.68
CA LEU A 77 1.29 25.29 -10.20
C LEU A 77 0.42 24.40 -9.31
N GLY A 78 0.57 24.50 -7.98
CA GLY A 78 -0.30 23.80 -7.04
C GLY A 78 -1.77 24.20 -7.16
N GLU A 79 -2.06 25.46 -7.48
CA GLU A 79 -3.45 25.89 -7.76
C GLU A 79 -3.96 25.37 -9.11
N LEU A 80 -3.13 25.36 -10.16
CA LEU A 80 -3.50 24.76 -11.45
C LEU A 80 -3.76 23.25 -11.34
N GLN A 81 -2.96 22.55 -10.53
CA GLN A 81 -3.16 21.12 -10.24
C GLN A 81 -4.41 20.90 -9.39
N ALA A 82 -4.68 21.78 -8.42
CA ALA A 82 -5.91 21.73 -7.63
C ALA A 82 -7.18 22.06 -8.44
N GLU A 83 -7.08 22.86 -9.51
CA GLU A 83 -8.20 23.12 -10.43
C GLU A 83 -8.42 22.00 -11.47
N ASP A 84 -7.39 21.20 -11.78
CA ASP A 84 -7.48 20.02 -12.67
C ASP A 84 -7.79 18.71 -11.89
N GLU A 85 -7.66 18.72 -10.55
CA GLU A 85 -7.99 17.63 -9.61
C GLU A 85 -9.35 17.84 -8.91
N GLU A 86 -10.40 18.21 -9.64
CA GLU A 86 -11.77 17.93 -9.18
C GLU A 86 -12.09 16.42 -9.35
N GLU A 87 -11.31 15.55 -8.70
CA GLU A 87 -11.62 14.14 -8.45
C GLU A 87 -11.29 13.79 -6.99
N GLU A 88 -12.37 13.68 -6.20
CA GLU A 88 -12.49 13.03 -4.88
C GLU A 88 -11.57 13.52 -3.74
N ASP A 89 -12.06 14.56 -3.04
CA ASP A 89 -11.66 14.95 -1.69
C ASP A 89 -11.64 13.73 -0.73
N GLN A 90 -10.48 13.10 -0.54
CA GLN A 90 -10.14 12.50 0.74
C GLN A 90 -9.46 13.57 1.58
N GLU A 91 -10.21 14.16 2.51
CA GLU A 91 -9.69 15.09 3.51
C GLU A 91 -8.49 14.44 4.22
N PHE A 92 -7.29 14.97 3.97
CA PHE A 92 -6.10 14.62 4.75
C PHE A 92 -6.32 15.06 6.20
N VAL A 93 -6.68 14.11 7.06
CA VAL A 93 -6.80 14.34 8.50
C VAL A 93 -5.41 14.30 9.10
N ASP A 94 -5.02 15.36 9.82
CA ASP A 94 -3.75 15.44 10.52
C ASP A 94 -3.60 14.24 11.49
N PRO A 95 -2.53 13.42 11.37
CA PRO A 95 -2.30 12.27 12.24
C PRO A 95 -2.33 12.58 13.74
N GLU A 96 -1.93 13.79 14.16
CA GLU A 96 -2.02 14.19 15.58
C GLU A 96 -3.47 14.26 16.08
N ILE A 97 -4.43 14.55 15.19
CA ILE A 97 -5.86 14.59 15.53
C ILE A 97 -6.39 13.16 15.72
N ILE A 98 -5.93 12.22 14.89
CA ILE A 98 -6.30 10.80 14.99
C ILE A 98 -5.82 10.24 16.33
N ASP A 99 -4.53 10.42 16.64
CA ASP A 99 -3.93 9.98 17.90
C ASP A 99 -4.66 10.58 19.11
N LEU A 100 -5.01 11.87 19.04
CA LEU A 100 -5.73 12.55 20.11
C LEU A 100 -7.15 12.00 20.31
N VAL A 101 -7.86 11.69 19.23
CA VAL A 101 -9.21 11.11 19.29
C VAL A 101 -9.16 9.69 19.85
N ASP A 102 -8.19 8.89 19.43
CA ASP A 102 -8.00 7.49 19.87
C ASP A 102 -7.62 7.39 21.35
N GLU A 103 -6.81 8.32 21.85
CA GLU A 103 -6.45 8.39 23.28
C GLU A 103 -7.58 8.91 24.17
N THR A 104 -8.66 9.46 23.58
CA THR A 104 -9.74 10.11 24.30
C THR A 104 -10.94 9.19 24.49
N ASP A 105 -11.52 9.20 25.70
CA ASP A 105 -12.73 8.43 26.01
C ASP A 105 -13.89 8.74 25.05
N TYR A 106 -14.53 7.69 24.54
CA TYR A 106 -15.60 7.77 23.54
C TYR A 106 -16.76 8.68 23.96
N GLU A 107 -17.18 8.63 25.22
CA GLU A 107 -18.29 9.49 25.68
C GLU A 107 -17.87 10.96 25.76
N PHE A 108 -16.59 11.23 25.98
CA PHE A 108 -16.05 12.58 25.90
C PHE A 108 -15.97 13.08 24.46
N VAL A 109 -15.47 12.27 23.51
CA VAL A 109 -15.43 12.61 22.08
C VAL A 109 -16.83 12.90 21.55
N LYS A 110 -17.80 12.06 21.92
CA LYS A 110 -19.20 12.21 21.55
C LYS A 110 -19.82 13.51 22.09
N GLN A 111 -19.53 13.86 23.35
CA GLN A 111 -19.99 15.11 23.94
C GLN A 111 -19.35 16.33 23.27
N PHE A 112 -18.06 16.23 22.94
CA PHE A 112 -17.32 17.26 22.21
C PHE A 112 -17.88 17.48 20.80
N ALA A 113 -18.09 16.41 20.03
CA ALA A 113 -18.73 16.47 18.72
C ALA A 113 -20.14 17.05 18.80
N CYS A 114 -20.95 16.63 19.78
CA CYS A 114 -22.28 17.21 19.99
C CYS A 114 -22.23 18.71 20.28
N ALA A 115 -21.23 19.18 21.05
CA ALA A 115 -21.04 20.60 21.34
C ALA A 115 -20.64 21.38 20.07
N ILE A 116 -19.73 20.85 19.25
CA ILE A 116 -19.32 21.46 17.98
C ILE A 116 -20.49 21.54 16.99
N LEU A 117 -21.22 20.45 16.80
CA LEU A 117 -22.35 20.37 15.88
C LEU A 117 -23.55 21.22 16.35
N HIS A 118 -23.71 21.41 17.66
CA HIS A 118 -24.72 22.32 18.20
C HIS A 118 -24.42 23.79 17.86
N ASP A 119 -23.14 24.17 17.91
CA ASP A 119 -22.71 25.56 17.75
C ASP A 119 -22.44 25.94 16.28
N SER A 120 -22.36 24.97 15.37
CA SER A 120 -22.18 25.18 13.93
C SER A 120 -23.24 24.48 13.07
N PRO A 121 -24.26 25.21 12.59
CA PRO A 121 -25.31 24.65 11.73
C PRO A 121 -24.79 24.09 10.39
N GLU A 122 -23.70 24.65 9.85
CA GLU A 122 -23.10 24.18 8.59
C GLU A 122 -22.43 22.82 8.76
N LEU A 123 -21.67 22.63 9.85
CA LEU A 123 -21.08 21.32 10.18
C LEU A 123 -22.15 20.28 10.51
N LEU A 124 -23.28 20.70 11.09
CA LEU A 124 -24.42 19.80 11.31
C LEU A 124 -25.03 19.30 10.00
N GLU A 125 -25.17 20.15 8.98
CA GLU A 125 -25.68 19.72 7.68
C GLU A 125 -24.66 18.85 6.92
N MET A 126 -23.36 19.18 6.97
CA MET A 126 -22.30 18.31 6.43
C MET A 126 -22.30 16.94 7.11
N PHE A 127 -22.37 16.89 8.44
CA PHE A 127 -22.43 15.63 9.18
C PHE A 127 -23.70 14.82 8.86
N LYS A 128 -24.84 15.48 8.60
CA LYS A 128 -26.06 14.80 8.12
C LYS A 128 -25.88 14.24 6.71
N GLN A 129 -25.17 14.94 5.84
CA GLN A 129 -24.92 14.52 4.47
C GLN A 129 -23.94 13.33 4.42
N MET A 130 -22.80 13.40 5.12
CA MET A 130 -21.86 12.27 5.28
C MET A 130 -22.56 11.03 5.85
N ARG A 131 -23.45 11.25 6.83
CA ARG A 131 -24.27 10.18 7.38
C ARG A 131 -25.24 9.60 6.35
N ALA A 132 -25.87 10.44 5.53
CA ALA A 132 -26.82 10.03 4.51
C ALA A 132 -26.12 9.27 3.37
N GLU A 133 -24.94 9.70 2.92
CA GLU A 133 -24.13 9.02 1.91
C GLU A 133 -23.64 7.65 2.41
N ARG A 134 -23.17 7.57 3.66
CA ARG A 134 -22.91 6.29 4.33
C ARG A 134 -24.19 5.44 4.41
N ASP A 135 -25.32 6.01 4.81
CA ASP A 135 -26.59 5.29 4.96
C ASP A 135 -27.16 4.83 3.59
N GLU A 136 -26.90 5.54 2.49
CA GLU A 136 -27.24 5.20 1.11
C GLU A 136 -26.35 4.09 0.55
N GLN A 137 -25.02 4.18 0.74
CA GLN A 137 -24.07 3.08 0.47
C GLN A 137 -24.43 1.83 1.28
N LEU A 138 -24.89 2.02 2.52
CA LEU A 138 -25.41 0.94 3.34
C LEU A 138 -26.78 0.45 2.85
N GLU A 139 -27.64 1.26 2.23
CA GLU A 139 -28.95 0.83 1.69
C GLU A 139 -28.82 0.03 0.40
N ASP A 140 -27.90 0.38 -0.49
CA ASP A 140 -27.59 -0.40 -1.71
C ASP A 140 -27.08 -1.80 -1.36
N ILE A 141 -26.24 -1.90 -0.32
CA ILE A 141 -25.75 -3.16 0.23
C ILE A 141 -26.83 -3.88 1.06
N ALA A 142 -27.82 -3.15 1.63
CA ALA A 142 -28.92 -3.72 2.44
C ALA A 142 -29.97 -4.50 1.64
N GLY A 143 -30.02 -4.31 0.32
CA GLY A 143 -31.02 -4.94 -0.56
C GLY A 143 -30.86 -6.46 -0.73
N THR A 144 -29.71 -7.01 -0.31
CA THR A 144 -29.44 -8.45 -0.36
C THR A 144 -29.99 -9.14 0.89
N SER A 145 -30.62 -10.31 0.72
CA SER A 145 -31.07 -11.17 1.83
C SER A 145 -29.94 -11.52 2.80
N PHE A 146 -28.73 -11.52 2.27
CA PHE A 146 -27.48 -11.80 2.96
C PHE A 146 -27.06 -10.70 3.95
N MET A 147 -27.02 -9.44 3.52
CA MET A 147 -26.63 -8.32 4.39
C MET A 147 -27.68 -8.01 5.46
N HIS A 148 -28.96 -8.28 5.17
CA HIS A 148 -30.00 -8.28 6.20
C HIS A 148 -29.71 -9.33 7.29
N THR A 149 -29.29 -10.54 6.88
CA THR A 149 -28.94 -11.63 7.81
C THR A 149 -27.71 -11.27 8.64
N LEU A 150 -26.67 -10.70 8.02
CA LEU A 150 -25.47 -10.22 8.74
C LEU A 150 -25.79 -9.07 9.69
N ARG A 151 -26.60 -8.09 9.32
CA ARG A 151 -27.01 -6.99 10.23
C ARG A 151 -27.81 -7.51 11.41
N VAL A 152 -28.73 -8.44 11.19
CA VAL A 152 -29.51 -9.09 12.26
C VAL A 152 -28.59 -9.92 13.17
N LEU A 153 -27.55 -10.55 12.60
CA LEU A 153 -26.54 -11.29 13.32
C LEU A 153 -25.68 -10.36 14.20
N PHE A 154 -25.03 -9.38 13.59
CA PHE A 154 -24.17 -8.43 14.33
C PHE A 154 -24.96 -7.62 15.36
N ALA A 155 -26.19 -7.17 15.05
CA ALA A 155 -27.05 -6.48 16.03
C ALA A 155 -27.48 -7.37 17.21
N ARG A 156 -27.58 -8.69 17.01
CA ARG A 156 -27.88 -9.68 18.06
C ARG A 156 -26.71 -9.85 19.02
N TYR A 157 -25.48 -9.69 18.54
CA TYR A 157 -24.26 -9.88 19.33
C TYR A 157 -23.64 -8.55 19.82
N SER A 158 -24.03 -7.39 19.26
CA SER A 158 -23.54 -6.06 19.66
C SER A 158 -24.24 -5.45 20.89
N ASN A 159 -25.35 -6.05 21.36
CA ASN A 159 -26.24 -5.47 22.38
C ASN A 159 -26.35 -6.28 23.69
N MET A 160 -25.34 -7.08 24.05
CA MET A 160 -25.38 -7.80 25.34
C MET A 160 -24.45 -7.15 26.38
N ASP A 161 -25.10 -6.43 27.28
CA ASP A 161 -24.62 -5.75 28.49
C ASP A 161 -23.99 -6.68 29.55
N ASN A 162 -23.38 -7.80 29.15
CA ASN A 162 -22.70 -8.74 30.05
C ASN A 162 -21.43 -9.24 29.38
N GLY A 163 -20.30 -9.11 30.08
CA GLY A 163 -18.92 -9.41 29.67
C GLY A 163 -18.61 -10.87 29.32
N TYR A 164 -19.41 -11.46 28.44
CA TYR A 164 -19.14 -12.73 27.76
C TYR A 164 -19.72 -12.60 26.34
N TYR A 165 -18.90 -12.04 25.45
CA TYR A 165 -19.15 -12.05 24.01
C TYR A 165 -19.30 -13.51 23.56
N ASN A 166 -20.49 -13.94 23.12
CA ASN A 166 -20.73 -15.31 22.65
C ASN A 166 -20.22 -15.48 21.22
N VAL A 167 -18.90 -15.31 21.06
CA VAL A 167 -18.17 -15.41 19.79
C VAL A 167 -18.39 -16.78 19.16
N ASP A 168 -18.38 -17.85 19.95
CA ASP A 168 -18.60 -19.21 19.47
C ASP A 168 -19.94 -19.35 18.72
N GLY A 169 -21.01 -18.67 19.17
CA GLY A 169 -22.31 -18.63 18.46
C GLY A 169 -22.35 -17.74 17.22
N LEU A 170 -21.61 -16.62 17.22
CA LEU A 170 -21.46 -15.77 16.04
C LEU A 170 -20.70 -16.49 14.94
N LEU A 171 -19.65 -17.24 15.30
CA LEU A 171 -18.83 -17.99 14.36
C LEU A 171 -19.56 -19.22 13.80
N ASP A 172 -20.32 -19.95 14.61
CA ASP A 172 -21.18 -21.04 14.13
C ASP A 172 -22.27 -20.52 13.17
N ASP A 173 -22.86 -19.36 13.47
CA ASP A 173 -23.86 -18.72 12.61
C ASP A 173 -23.21 -18.16 11.32
N LEU A 174 -21.99 -17.60 11.38
CA LEU A 174 -21.24 -17.16 10.20
C LEU A 174 -20.82 -18.33 9.32
N ASP A 175 -20.28 -19.41 9.89
CA ASP A 175 -19.95 -20.62 9.13
C ASP A 175 -21.21 -21.23 8.50
N ALA A 176 -22.36 -21.20 9.18
CA ALA A 176 -23.63 -21.67 8.62
C ALA A 176 -24.13 -20.77 7.48
N ILE A 177 -24.08 -19.45 7.63
CA ILE A 177 -24.48 -18.48 6.59
C ILE A 177 -23.56 -18.60 5.38
N VAL A 178 -22.25 -18.71 5.61
CA VAL A 178 -21.25 -18.85 4.55
C VAL A 178 -21.38 -20.21 3.87
N ASP A 179 -21.61 -21.31 4.58
CA ASP A 179 -21.83 -22.63 3.97
C ASP A 179 -23.18 -22.76 3.25
N GLU A 180 -24.23 -22.08 3.72
CA GLU A 180 -25.56 -22.06 3.11
C GLU A 180 -25.56 -21.18 1.86
N GLU A 181 -24.98 -19.98 1.93
CA GLU A 181 -24.85 -19.08 0.78
C GLU A 181 -23.83 -19.65 -0.20
N ALA A 182 -22.61 -20.03 0.20
CA ALA A 182 -21.57 -20.52 -0.73
C ALA A 182 -21.94 -21.80 -1.49
N ARG A 183 -22.93 -22.57 -1.01
CA ARG A 183 -23.52 -23.70 -1.77
C ARG A 183 -24.40 -23.25 -2.94
N ASP A 184 -25.02 -22.09 -2.85
CA ASP A 184 -26.02 -21.57 -3.80
C ASP A 184 -25.52 -20.39 -4.65
N LEU A 185 -24.29 -19.89 -4.41
CA LEU A 185 -23.69 -18.78 -5.18
C LEU A 185 -23.24 -19.25 -6.57
N GLN A 186 -24.04 -18.92 -7.58
CA GLN A 186 -23.81 -19.27 -8.99
C GLN A 186 -23.69 -18.05 -9.92
N THR A 187 -23.87 -16.84 -9.40
CA THR A 187 -23.90 -15.58 -10.18
C THR A 187 -22.81 -14.60 -9.74
N GLU A 188 -22.43 -13.64 -10.60
CA GLU A 188 -21.36 -12.67 -10.35
C GLU A 188 -21.69 -11.72 -9.18
N GLU A 189 -22.91 -11.19 -9.14
CA GLU A 189 -23.45 -10.31 -8.07
C GLU A 189 -23.35 -10.93 -6.67
N GLN A 190 -23.54 -12.24 -6.60
CA GLN A 190 -23.45 -13.07 -5.41
C GLN A 190 -22.01 -13.27 -4.92
N MET A 191 -21.04 -13.34 -5.84
CA MET A 191 -19.62 -13.45 -5.48
C MET A 191 -19.09 -12.14 -4.92
N ILE A 192 -19.53 -10.99 -5.46
CA ILE A 192 -19.18 -9.65 -4.97
C ILE A 192 -19.64 -9.46 -3.52
N SER A 193 -20.86 -9.90 -3.19
CA SER A 193 -21.41 -9.83 -1.83
C SER A 193 -20.56 -10.54 -0.76
N ILE A 194 -19.78 -11.57 -1.11
CA ILE A 194 -18.89 -12.27 -0.18
C ILE A 194 -17.61 -11.47 0.08
N LEU A 195 -17.18 -10.72 -0.94
CA LEU A 195 -16.02 -9.84 -0.85
C LEU A 195 -16.35 -8.63 0.03
N ASP A 196 -17.53 -8.05 -0.16
CA ASP A 196 -18.06 -7.01 0.74
C ASP A 196 -18.20 -7.54 2.17
N MET A 197 -18.61 -8.81 2.35
CA MET A 197 -18.61 -9.44 3.66
C MET A 197 -17.21 -9.59 4.25
N MET A 198 -16.20 -9.97 3.46
CA MET A 198 -14.82 -10.05 3.96
C MET A 198 -14.37 -8.67 4.46
N SER A 199 -14.61 -7.61 3.69
CA SER A 199 -14.26 -6.24 4.06
C SER A 199 -14.99 -5.79 5.33
N VAL A 200 -16.30 -6.05 5.43
CA VAL A 200 -17.09 -5.73 6.63
C VAL A 200 -16.61 -6.52 7.84
N VAL A 201 -16.43 -7.84 7.72
CA VAL A 201 -15.93 -8.64 8.84
C VAL A 201 -14.55 -8.17 9.24
N HIS A 202 -13.65 -7.90 8.29
CA HIS A 202 -12.31 -7.36 8.55
C HIS A 202 -12.35 -6.04 9.35
N ILE A 203 -13.18 -5.07 8.94
CA ILE A 203 -13.40 -3.82 9.69
C ILE A 203 -13.89 -4.10 11.12
N TYR A 204 -14.78 -5.08 11.31
CA TYR A 204 -15.22 -5.48 12.64
C TYR A 204 -14.12 -6.17 13.47
N LEU A 205 -13.20 -6.90 12.84
CA LEU A 205 -12.08 -7.54 13.53
C LEU A 205 -11.10 -6.52 14.09
N GLN A 206 -10.88 -5.41 13.38
CA GLN A 206 -10.04 -4.30 13.85
C GLN A 206 -10.52 -3.70 15.18
N ALA A 207 -11.81 -3.84 15.50
CA ALA A 207 -12.42 -3.28 16.71
C ALA A 207 -12.41 -4.24 17.92
N LEU A 208 -11.78 -5.42 17.84
CA LEU A 208 -11.82 -6.46 18.88
C LEU A 208 -10.49 -6.58 19.65
N ASP A 209 -10.58 -6.85 20.96
CA ASP A 209 -9.43 -7.03 21.88
C ASP A 209 -8.58 -8.26 21.50
N GLU A 210 -7.25 -8.15 21.66
CA GLU A 210 -6.23 -9.17 21.38
C GLU A 210 -6.55 -10.56 21.96
N ASN A 211 -7.30 -10.66 23.06
CA ASN A 211 -7.67 -11.96 23.65
C ASN A 211 -8.71 -12.74 22.82
N TYR A 212 -9.42 -12.10 21.90
CA TYR A 212 -10.42 -12.72 21.02
C TYR A 212 -9.89 -13.10 19.65
N MET A 213 -8.71 -12.57 19.31
CA MET A 213 -8.02 -12.71 18.04
C MET A 213 -7.81 -14.20 17.69
N GLU A 214 -7.32 -15.04 18.61
CA GLU A 214 -6.96 -16.45 18.32
C GLU A 214 -8.14 -17.28 17.76
N ARG A 215 -9.38 -16.99 18.20
CA ARG A 215 -10.59 -17.71 17.74
C ARG A 215 -11.18 -17.13 16.46
N ILE A 216 -11.09 -15.82 16.30
CA ILE A 216 -11.48 -15.09 15.10
C ILE A 216 -10.63 -15.51 13.89
N ASN A 217 -9.36 -15.85 14.12
CA ASN A 217 -8.43 -16.33 13.09
C ASN A 217 -9.05 -17.49 12.27
N MET A 218 -9.76 -18.42 12.92
CA MET A 218 -10.38 -19.56 12.23
C MET A 218 -11.45 -19.13 11.21
N SER A 219 -12.32 -18.19 11.55
CA SER A 219 -13.40 -17.72 10.66
C SER A 219 -12.87 -16.77 9.58
N TYR A 220 -11.87 -15.95 9.91
CA TYR A 220 -11.12 -15.20 8.90
C TYR A 220 -10.47 -16.14 7.88
N ASN A 221 -9.93 -17.27 8.35
CA ASN A 221 -9.35 -18.27 7.48
C ASN A 221 -10.37 -18.92 6.54
N HIS A 222 -11.57 -19.22 7.02
CA HIS A 222 -12.64 -19.73 6.17
C HIS A 222 -13.06 -18.73 5.09
N MET A 223 -13.24 -17.45 5.43
CA MET A 223 -13.60 -16.40 4.45
C MET A 223 -12.53 -16.20 3.37
N LEU A 224 -11.25 -16.20 3.76
CA LEU A 224 -10.15 -16.12 2.80
C LEU A 224 -10.06 -17.36 1.89
N ASP A 225 -10.40 -18.54 2.41
CA ASP A 225 -10.52 -19.74 1.57
C ASP A 225 -11.68 -19.63 0.56
N TYR A 226 -12.72 -18.87 0.88
CA TYR A 226 -13.77 -18.53 -0.07
C TYR A 226 -13.30 -17.52 -1.11
N VAL A 227 -12.61 -16.46 -0.70
CA VAL A 227 -11.97 -15.49 -1.61
C VAL A 227 -11.03 -16.21 -2.60
N ARG A 228 -10.24 -17.16 -2.11
CA ARG A 228 -9.41 -18.04 -2.93
C ARG A 228 -10.23 -18.83 -3.96
N LYS A 229 -11.35 -19.41 -3.55
CA LYS A 229 -12.24 -20.17 -4.47
C LYS A 229 -12.93 -19.27 -5.50
N PHE A 230 -13.26 -18.03 -5.14
CA PHE A 230 -14.00 -17.10 -6.00
C PHE A 230 -13.12 -16.29 -6.93
N SER A 231 -11.93 -15.86 -6.50
CA SER A 231 -10.94 -15.16 -7.35
C SER A 231 -10.59 -15.94 -8.64
N ARG A 232 -10.67 -17.27 -8.59
CA ARG A 232 -10.49 -18.15 -9.77
C ARG A 232 -11.66 -18.13 -10.75
N LYS A 233 -12.84 -17.70 -10.32
CA LYS A 233 -14.08 -17.67 -11.11
C LYS A 233 -14.42 -16.27 -11.63
N LEU A 234 -14.02 -15.23 -10.91
CA LEU A 234 -14.20 -13.82 -11.29
C LEU A 234 -13.43 -13.48 -12.57
N LYS A 235 -13.94 -12.50 -13.32
CA LYS A 235 -13.34 -12.02 -14.58
C LYS A 235 -13.53 -10.51 -14.70
N GLY A 236 -12.65 -9.85 -15.44
CA GLY A 236 -12.78 -8.44 -15.73
C GLY A 236 -12.59 -7.56 -14.50
N GLU A 237 -13.42 -6.53 -14.38
CA GLU A 237 -13.33 -5.47 -13.37
C GLU A 237 -13.53 -5.99 -11.94
N ASP A 238 -14.44 -6.96 -11.72
CA ASP A 238 -14.66 -7.53 -10.39
C ASP A 238 -13.42 -8.22 -9.82
N LYS A 239 -12.62 -8.83 -10.69
CA LYS A 239 -11.36 -9.45 -10.29
C LYS A 239 -10.28 -8.41 -9.99
N ASP A 240 -10.31 -7.28 -10.69
CA ASP A 240 -9.41 -6.14 -10.47
C ASP A 240 -9.70 -5.46 -9.14
N GLN A 241 -10.98 -5.25 -8.84
CA GLN A 241 -11.42 -4.68 -7.57
C GLN A 241 -11.04 -5.58 -6.39
N LEU A 242 -11.26 -6.89 -6.51
CA LEU A 242 -10.84 -7.84 -5.48
C LEU A 242 -9.31 -7.83 -5.29
N PHE A 243 -8.55 -7.77 -6.37
CA PHE A 243 -7.11 -7.68 -6.30
C PHE A 243 -6.67 -6.41 -5.54
N ALA A 244 -7.26 -5.26 -5.85
CA ALA A 244 -6.96 -3.98 -5.19
C ALA A 244 -7.27 -4.01 -3.69
N GLN A 245 -8.46 -4.48 -3.31
CA GLN A 245 -8.86 -4.61 -1.91
C GLN A 245 -7.95 -5.56 -1.13
N LEU A 246 -7.56 -6.69 -1.73
CA LEU A 246 -6.63 -7.61 -1.08
C LEU A 246 -5.21 -7.04 -0.99
N LYS A 247 -4.79 -6.25 -1.99
CA LYS A 247 -3.51 -5.51 -1.97
C LYS A 247 -3.48 -4.52 -0.81
N GLU A 248 -4.54 -3.74 -0.61
CA GLU A 248 -4.70 -2.79 0.50
C GLU A 248 -4.59 -3.49 1.86
N ILE A 249 -5.37 -4.56 2.06
CA ILE A 249 -5.34 -5.39 3.29
C ILE A 249 -3.93 -5.95 3.55
N VAL A 250 -3.21 -6.39 2.51
CA VAL A 250 -1.85 -6.89 2.70
C VAL A 250 -0.88 -5.74 2.98
N SER A 251 -1.01 -4.60 2.31
CA SER A 251 -0.03 -3.49 2.37
C SER A 251 -0.11 -2.73 3.69
N GLU A 252 -1.31 -2.36 4.15
CA GLU A 252 -1.51 -1.46 5.30
C GLU A 252 -1.16 -2.07 6.66
N TYR A 253 -1.17 -3.41 6.79
CA TYR A 253 -0.99 -4.05 8.08
C TYR A 253 0.45 -4.48 8.32
N MET A 254 1.02 -3.99 9.43
CA MET A 254 2.23 -4.54 10.02
C MET A 254 1.96 -5.96 10.54
N PHE A 255 2.98 -6.80 10.38
CA PHE A 255 3.03 -8.22 10.71
C PHE A 255 2.09 -8.70 11.84
N GLY A 256 1.18 -9.65 11.52
CA GLY A 256 0.34 -10.30 12.52
C GLY A 256 -0.17 -11.67 12.07
N ALA A 257 -0.56 -12.54 13.01
CA ALA A 257 -1.08 -13.89 12.72
C ALA A 257 -2.33 -13.90 11.80
N TYR A 258 -2.95 -12.74 11.58
CA TYR A 258 -4.12 -12.51 10.73
C TYR A 258 -3.75 -12.20 9.28
N THR A 259 -2.56 -11.68 9.00
CA THR A 259 -2.18 -11.25 7.64
C THR A 259 -1.74 -12.43 6.77
N HIS A 260 -1.21 -13.50 7.37
CA HIS A 260 -0.58 -14.60 6.62
C HIS A 260 -1.46 -15.30 5.59
N LEU A 261 -2.75 -15.52 5.89
CA LEU A 261 -3.60 -16.17 4.90
C LEU A 261 -4.04 -15.19 3.80
N ALA A 262 -4.23 -13.91 4.12
CA ALA A 262 -4.51 -12.88 3.12
C ALA A 262 -3.31 -12.73 2.17
N GLU A 263 -2.10 -12.71 2.74
CA GLU A 263 -0.83 -12.75 2.00
C GLU A 263 -0.73 -14.00 1.11
N ASP A 264 -1.07 -15.19 1.62
CA ASP A 264 -1.03 -16.43 0.84
C ASP A 264 -2.02 -16.37 -0.34
N VAL A 265 -3.25 -15.92 -0.10
CA VAL A 265 -4.26 -15.76 -1.18
C VAL A 265 -3.80 -14.72 -2.20
N PHE A 266 -3.22 -13.60 -1.75
CA PHE A 266 -2.72 -12.54 -2.62
C PHE A 266 -1.60 -13.04 -3.52
N VAL A 267 -0.59 -13.73 -2.95
CA VAL A 267 0.55 -14.25 -3.70
C VAL A 267 0.11 -15.38 -4.65
N GLU A 268 -0.67 -16.35 -4.16
CA GLU A 268 -0.97 -17.60 -4.89
C GLU A 268 -2.09 -17.49 -5.94
N GLU A 269 -3.08 -16.60 -5.75
CA GLU A 269 -4.20 -16.44 -6.70
C GLU A 269 -3.84 -15.42 -7.79
N PHE A 270 -4.77 -14.88 -8.57
CA PHE A 270 -4.48 -13.77 -9.54
C PHE A 270 -3.22 -13.98 -10.41
N SER A 271 -3.15 -15.10 -11.15
CA SER A 271 -1.98 -15.48 -11.95
C SER A 271 -1.85 -14.72 -13.28
N GLU A 272 -2.81 -13.86 -13.60
CA GLU A 272 -2.76 -13.03 -14.79
C GLU A 272 -1.59 -12.04 -14.75
N ALA A 273 -0.91 -11.86 -15.89
CA ALA A 273 0.30 -11.06 -15.99
C ALA A 273 0.16 -9.62 -15.46
N LYS A 274 -1.03 -9.02 -15.58
CA LYS A 274 -1.30 -7.65 -15.13
C LYS A 274 -1.19 -7.47 -13.61
N TYR A 275 -1.32 -8.53 -12.82
CA TYR A 275 -1.23 -8.46 -11.35
C TYR A 275 0.15 -8.82 -10.81
N LEU A 276 1.03 -9.38 -11.64
CA LEU A 276 2.28 -9.97 -11.16
C LEU A 276 3.27 -8.91 -10.65
N GLU A 277 3.33 -7.73 -11.29
CA GLU A 277 4.23 -6.65 -10.85
C GLU A 277 3.80 -6.11 -9.48
N ASP A 278 2.52 -5.78 -9.31
CA ASP A 278 1.98 -5.31 -8.02
C ASP A 278 2.25 -6.29 -6.87
N LYS A 279 2.20 -7.60 -7.15
CA LYS A 279 2.52 -8.61 -6.14
C LYS A 279 4.00 -8.64 -5.79
N ILE A 280 4.86 -8.47 -6.79
CA ILE A 280 6.30 -8.38 -6.57
C ILE A 280 6.59 -7.19 -5.67
N ASP A 281 5.96 -6.05 -5.94
CA ASP A 281 6.15 -4.79 -5.22
C ASP A 281 5.77 -4.93 -3.75
N VAL A 282 4.59 -5.47 -3.48
CA VAL A 282 4.15 -5.75 -2.10
C VAL A 282 5.09 -6.74 -1.41
N CYS A 283 5.60 -7.77 -2.10
CA CYS A 283 6.56 -8.69 -1.48
C CYS A 283 7.88 -7.99 -1.11
N TYR A 284 8.33 -7.01 -1.89
CA TYR A 284 9.50 -6.19 -1.57
C TYR A 284 9.25 -5.25 -0.41
N GLU A 285 8.09 -4.59 -0.37
CA GLU A 285 7.66 -3.77 0.78
C GLU A 285 7.68 -4.60 2.06
N LYS A 286 7.05 -5.78 2.04
CA LYS A 286 7.04 -6.71 3.17
C LYS A 286 8.40 -7.28 3.52
N LEU A 287 9.30 -7.44 2.55
CA LEU A 287 10.69 -7.81 2.82
C LEU A 287 11.44 -6.67 3.53
N ASN A 288 11.17 -5.42 3.16
CA ASN A 288 11.79 -4.24 3.76
C ASN A 288 11.28 -3.97 5.18
N GLU A 289 10.04 -4.36 5.49
CA GLU A 289 9.49 -4.30 6.86
C GLU A 289 10.36 -5.04 7.89
N ARG A 290 11.11 -6.08 7.47
CA ARG A 290 12.03 -6.83 8.34
C ARG A 290 13.06 -5.93 9.03
N ASN A 291 13.42 -4.80 8.41
CA ASN A 291 14.42 -3.86 8.91
C ASN A 291 13.92 -3.09 10.14
N PHE A 292 12.60 -3.08 10.39
CA PHE A 292 11.98 -2.41 11.52
C PHE A 292 11.66 -3.37 12.68
N LEU A 293 12.02 -4.66 12.56
CA LEU A 293 11.78 -5.66 13.60
C LEU A 293 13.00 -5.83 14.50
N ASP A 294 12.78 -5.72 15.81
CA ASP A 294 13.78 -6.00 16.84
C ASP A 294 13.98 -7.52 17.09
N ASP A 295 13.04 -8.36 16.63
CA ASP A 295 13.09 -9.81 16.77
C ASP A 295 13.78 -10.47 15.56
N GLY A 296 15.00 -10.96 15.79
CA GLY A 296 15.81 -11.63 14.77
C GLY A 296 15.22 -12.94 14.25
N GLU A 297 14.45 -13.69 15.05
CA GLU A 297 13.81 -14.93 14.57
C GLU A 297 12.65 -14.62 13.62
N MET A 298 11.88 -13.58 13.94
CA MET A 298 10.79 -13.09 13.08
C MET A 298 11.31 -12.46 11.80
N SER A 299 12.41 -11.70 11.88
CA SER A 299 13.11 -11.14 10.72
C SER A 299 13.58 -12.24 9.75
N ASP A 300 14.18 -13.32 10.27
CA ASP A 300 14.63 -14.47 9.47
C ASP A 300 13.46 -15.25 8.83
N LEU A 301 12.35 -15.41 9.56
CA LEU A 301 11.14 -16.06 9.05
C LEU A 301 10.54 -15.27 7.87
N LEU A 302 10.37 -13.97 8.06
CA LEU A 302 9.84 -13.05 7.05
C LEU A 302 10.69 -13.05 5.79
N TYR A 303 11.99 -12.93 5.98
CA TYR A 303 12.95 -13.05 4.91
C TYR A 303 12.76 -14.35 4.12
N SER A 304 12.71 -15.50 4.80
CA SER A 304 12.58 -16.79 4.10
C SER A 304 11.26 -16.91 3.32
N ARG A 305 10.17 -16.36 3.87
CA ARG A 305 8.82 -16.41 3.26
C ARG A 305 8.78 -15.54 2.01
N TRP A 306 9.06 -14.25 2.14
CA TRP A 306 8.90 -13.29 1.05
C TRP A 306 9.91 -13.50 -0.08
N MET A 307 11.14 -13.88 0.25
CA MET A 307 12.14 -14.21 -0.77
C MET A 307 11.71 -15.38 -1.66
N SER A 308 11.04 -16.39 -1.10
CA SER A 308 10.52 -17.51 -1.89
C SER A 308 9.37 -17.08 -2.81
N SER A 309 8.51 -16.18 -2.33
CA SER A 309 7.42 -15.61 -3.11
C SER A 309 7.93 -14.75 -4.27
N ILE A 310 8.89 -13.86 -4.01
CA ILE A 310 9.52 -12.99 -5.02
C ILE A 310 10.12 -13.81 -6.16
N VAL A 311 10.90 -14.84 -5.84
CA VAL A 311 11.49 -15.73 -6.86
C VAL A 311 10.40 -16.39 -7.70
N THR A 312 9.35 -16.91 -7.05
CA THR A 312 8.22 -17.56 -7.74
C THR A 312 7.52 -16.59 -8.70
N LEU A 313 7.25 -15.38 -8.24
CA LEU A 313 6.56 -14.35 -9.04
C LEU A 313 7.39 -13.89 -10.23
N PHE A 314 8.69 -13.65 -10.07
CA PHE A 314 9.57 -13.32 -11.19
C PHE A 314 9.62 -14.43 -12.25
N LEU A 315 9.61 -15.70 -11.82
CA LEU A 315 9.55 -16.84 -12.73
C LEU A 315 8.21 -16.93 -13.47
N GLN A 316 7.11 -16.60 -12.81
CA GLN A 316 5.79 -16.56 -13.44
C GLN A 316 5.67 -15.41 -14.44
N ALA A 317 6.17 -14.22 -14.09
CA ALA A 317 6.12 -13.03 -14.93
C ALA A 317 7.09 -13.08 -16.11
N GLY A 318 8.15 -13.89 -16.01
CA GLY A 318 9.10 -14.11 -17.10
C GLY A 318 10.02 -12.91 -17.35
N HIS A 319 10.31 -12.11 -16.32
CA HIS A 319 11.25 -10.99 -16.42
C HIS A 319 12.67 -11.47 -16.74
N SER A 320 13.43 -10.63 -17.45
CA SER A 320 14.84 -10.89 -17.71
C SER A 320 15.68 -10.68 -16.44
N LEU A 321 16.86 -11.30 -16.41
CA LEU A 321 17.79 -11.14 -15.28
C LEU A 321 18.33 -9.72 -15.18
N GLU A 322 18.42 -8.99 -16.30
CA GLU A 322 18.76 -7.57 -16.30
C GLU A 322 17.70 -6.75 -15.56
N TYR A 323 16.41 -6.96 -15.85
CA TYR A 323 15.33 -6.27 -15.14
C TYR A 323 15.38 -6.53 -13.63
N ILE A 324 15.52 -7.80 -13.25
CA ILE A 324 15.58 -8.19 -11.83
C ILE A 324 16.81 -7.57 -11.16
N LYS A 325 17.95 -7.52 -11.85
CA LYS A 325 19.18 -6.93 -11.34
C LYS A 325 19.02 -5.43 -11.12
N ASP A 326 18.42 -4.72 -12.07
CA ASP A 326 18.17 -3.28 -11.97
C ASP A 326 17.21 -2.99 -10.80
N ARG A 327 16.19 -3.84 -10.59
CA ARG A 327 15.21 -3.67 -9.51
C ARG A 327 15.76 -3.91 -8.10
N ILE A 328 16.88 -4.63 -7.97
CA ILE A 328 17.53 -4.90 -6.67
C ILE A 328 18.89 -4.21 -6.54
N GLU A 329 19.16 -3.21 -7.36
CA GLU A 329 20.48 -2.56 -7.41
C GLU A 329 20.87 -1.99 -6.03
N ASP A 330 19.92 -1.35 -5.35
CA ASP A 330 20.13 -0.72 -4.05
C ASP A 330 20.38 -1.75 -2.93
N GLU A 331 19.76 -2.93 -3.02
CA GLU A 331 19.93 -4.03 -2.07
C GLU A 331 20.96 -5.07 -2.54
N TYR A 332 21.71 -4.84 -3.62
CA TYR A 332 22.59 -5.86 -4.20
C TYR A 332 23.65 -6.38 -3.22
N ASP A 333 24.04 -5.59 -2.22
CA ASP A 333 24.96 -5.96 -1.16
C ASP A 333 24.34 -6.91 -0.10
N GLU A 334 23.03 -7.08 -0.11
CA GLU A 334 22.32 -8.06 0.72
C GLU A 334 22.39 -9.48 0.14
N VAL A 335 22.56 -10.46 1.04
CA VAL A 335 22.57 -11.89 0.65
C VAL A 335 21.25 -12.32 -0.02
N ALA A 336 20.14 -11.68 0.34
CA ALA A 336 18.81 -11.92 -0.24
C ALA A 336 18.77 -11.60 -1.72
N ALA A 337 19.09 -10.36 -2.04
CA ALA A 337 18.97 -9.82 -3.38
C ALA A 337 19.74 -10.71 -4.37
N ARG A 338 20.98 -11.04 -4.03
CA ARG A 338 21.80 -11.94 -4.86
C ARG A 338 21.25 -13.36 -4.95
N ALA A 339 20.58 -13.86 -3.91
CA ALA A 339 19.93 -15.17 -3.96
C ALA A 339 18.79 -15.24 -4.98
N ILE A 340 18.03 -14.15 -5.18
CA ILE A 340 16.98 -14.05 -6.22
C ILE A 340 17.61 -14.25 -7.59
N LEU A 341 18.66 -13.49 -7.90
CA LEU A 341 19.38 -13.56 -9.17
C LEU A 341 19.96 -14.95 -9.43
N ILE A 342 20.49 -15.60 -8.39
CA ILE A 342 21.03 -16.97 -8.49
C ILE A 342 19.92 -17.97 -8.81
N GLU A 343 18.80 -17.95 -8.07
CA GLU A 343 17.73 -18.95 -8.26
C GLU A 343 16.93 -18.73 -9.54
N VAL A 344 16.58 -17.48 -9.87
CA VAL A 344 15.92 -17.16 -11.14
C VAL A 344 16.84 -17.50 -12.33
N GLY A 345 18.12 -17.12 -12.25
CA GLY A 345 19.08 -17.41 -13.31
C GLY A 345 19.34 -18.91 -13.50
N LYS A 346 19.31 -19.69 -12.42
CA LYS A 346 19.38 -21.16 -12.49
C LYS A 346 18.19 -21.75 -13.22
N TYR A 347 16.99 -21.27 -12.92
CA TYR A 347 15.77 -21.74 -13.57
C TYR A 347 15.76 -21.39 -15.07
N GLN A 348 16.16 -20.17 -15.41
CA GLN A 348 16.29 -19.69 -16.79
C GLN A 348 17.49 -20.30 -17.54
N LYS A 349 18.34 -21.08 -16.85
CA LYS A 349 19.56 -21.71 -17.38
C LYS A 349 20.64 -20.73 -17.84
N GLU A 350 20.62 -19.50 -17.33
CA GLU A 350 21.63 -18.46 -17.56
C GLU A 350 22.86 -18.69 -16.67
N TYR A 351 23.48 -19.86 -16.82
CA TYR A 351 24.54 -20.34 -15.94
C TYR A 351 25.80 -19.47 -15.95
N THR A 352 26.03 -18.70 -17.01
CA THR A 352 27.14 -17.74 -17.06
C THR A 352 26.88 -16.59 -16.10
N PHE A 353 25.70 -15.97 -16.16
CA PHE A 353 25.27 -14.92 -15.24
C PHE A 353 25.27 -15.40 -13.79
N VAL A 354 24.72 -16.59 -13.52
CA VAL A 354 24.71 -17.17 -12.16
C VAL A 354 26.13 -17.34 -11.61
N ARG A 355 27.10 -17.71 -12.45
CA ARG A 355 28.51 -17.81 -12.00
C ARG A 355 29.09 -16.44 -11.64
N GLU A 356 28.74 -15.40 -12.39
CA GLU A 356 29.18 -14.03 -12.09
C GLU A 356 28.63 -13.58 -10.73
N VAL A 357 27.32 -13.73 -10.51
CA VAL A 357 26.68 -13.38 -9.24
C VAL A 357 27.25 -14.20 -8.08
N LEU A 358 27.49 -15.51 -8.26
CA LEU A 358 28.13 -16.35 -7.23
C LEU A 358 29.55 -15.90 -6.90
N ASN A 359 30.34 -15.50 -7.91
CA ASN A 359 31.69 -14.98 -7.69
C ASN A 359 31.68 -13.64 -6.96
N ASP A 360 30.74 -12.76 -7.29
CA ASP A 360 30.59 -11.47 -6.61
C ASP A 360 30.09 -11.66 -5.18
N SER A 361 29.14 -12.57 -4.95
CA SER A 361 28.69 -12.97 -3.61
C SER A 361 29.86 -13.48 -2.76
N MET A 362 30.76 -14.29 -3.31
CA MET A 362 31.96 -14.74 -2.58
C MET A 362 32.93 -13.60 -2.23
N LYS A 363 32.94 -12.49 -2.99
CA LYS A 363 33.76 -11.31 -2.68
C LYS A 363 33.12 -10.45 -1.59
N LEU A 364 31.81 -10.25 -1.65
CA LEU A 364 31.06 -9.45 -0.69
C LEU A 364 30.98 -10.16 0.67
N ASP A 365 30.76 -11.48 0.68
CA ASP A 365 30.54 -12.26 1.90
C ASP A 365 31.82 -12.92 2.45
N GLN A 366 33.01 -12.40 2.15
CA GLN A 366 34.29 -12.97 2.60
C GLN A 366 34.39 -13.12 4.12
N ALA A 367 33.70 -12.26 4.87
CA ALA A 367 33.62 -12.30 6.33
C ALA A 367 32.76 -13.46 6.87
N HIS A 368 32.03 -14.17 6.02
CA HIS A 368 31.12 -15.27 6.37
C HIS A 368 31.55 -16.60 5.72
N PRO A 369 32.54 -17.32 6.29
CA PRO A 369 33.11 -18.52 5.68
C PRO A 369 32.10 -19.63 5.31
N TYR A 370 30.97 -19.70 6.03
CA TYR A 370 29.92 -20.67 5.75
C TYR A 370 29.15 -20.34 4.45
N LEU A 371 28.91 -19.05 4.15
CA LEU A 371 28.27 -18.59 2.92
C LEU A 371 29.18 -18.83 1.72
N VAL A 372 30.46 -18.44 1.84
CA VAL A 372 31.48 -18.69 0.80
C VAL A 372 31.51 -20.18 0.42
N LYS A 373 31.55 -21.07 1.41
CA LYS A 373 31.52 -22.53 1.17
C LYS A 373 30.22 -23.01 0.52
N LYS A 374 29.09 -22.35 0.77
CA LYS A 374 27.79 -22.64 0.11
C LYS A 374 27.86 -22.23 -1.36
N TYR A 375 28.35 -21.02 -1.65
CA TYR A 375 28.53 -20.52 -3.02
C TYR A 375 29.52 -21.37 -3.83
N GLU A 376 30.65 -21.76 -3.25
CA GLU A 376 31.63 -22.64 -3.90
C GLU A 376 31.02 -23.99 -4.31
N LYS A 377 30.23 -24.61 -3.41
CA LYS A 377 29.51 -25.85 -3.70
C LYS A 377 28.53 -25.67 -4.84
N GLU A 378 27.78 -24.56 -4.83
CA GLU A 378 26.81 -24.28 -5.89
C GLU A 378 27.51 -24.02 -7.23
N LEU A 379 28.60 -23.27 -7.25
CA LEU A 379 29.44 -23.05 -8.43
C LEU A 379 29.92 -24.37 -9.05
N VAL A 380 30.30 -25.35 -8.22
CA VAL A 380 30.66 -26.70 -8.68
C VAL A 380 29.48 -27.44 -9.32
N LYS A 381 28.26 -27.31 -8.77
CA LYS A 381 27.06 -27.89 -9.38
C LYS A 381 26.76 -27.26 -10.74
N ILE A 382 26.79 -25.93 -10.82
CA ILE A 382 26.55 -25.19 -12.07
C ILE A 382 27.57 -25.60 -13.14
N LYS A 383 28.85 -25.74 -12.79
CA LYS A 383 29.90 -26.23 -13.71
C LYS A 383 29.54 -27.60 -14.31
N LYS A 384 29.12 -28.55 -13.48
CA LYS A 384 28.69 -29.87 -13.95
C LYS A 384 27.46 -29.80 -14.86
N MET A 385 26.49 -28.96 -14.54
CA MET A 385 25.27 -28.81 -15.35
C MET A 385 25.58 -28.22 -16.73
N THR A 386 26.48 -27.25 -16.83
CA THR A 386 26.93 -26.70 -18.12
C THR A 386 27.69 -27.72 -18.97
N GLU A 387 28.50 -28.60 -18.34
CA GLU A 387 29.25 -29.67 -19.04
C GLU A 387 28.35 -30.81 -19.54
N THR A 388 27.19 -31.03 -18.91
CA THR A 388 26.26 -32.11 -19.29
C THR A 388 25.35 -31.72 -20.47
N HIS A 389 25.18 -30.43 -20.74
CA HIS A 389 24.38 -29.90 -21.86
C HIS A 389 25.16 -29.65 -23.15
N LEU A 390 26.49 -29.84 -23.12
CA LEU A 390 27.39 -29.72 -24.28
C LEU A 390 27.78 -31.09 -24.90
N ASN A 391 27.24 -32.19 -24.36
CA ASN A 391 27.29 -33.55 -24.93
C ASN A 391 25.88 -33.99 -25.31
#